data_AF-A0A0X8CRY9-F1
#
_entry.id   AF-A0A0X8CRY9-F1
#
_cell.length_a   1.000
_cell.length_b   1.000
_cell.length_c   1.000
_cell.angle_alpha   90.00
_cell.angle_beta   90.00
_cell.angle_gamma   90.00
#
_symmetry.space_group_name_H-M   'P 1'
#
loop_
_entity.id
_entity.type
_entity.pdbx_description
1 polymer ?
#
loop_
_entity_poly.entity_id
_entity_poly.type
_entity_poly.pdbx_seq_one_letter_code
_entity_poly.pdbx_strand_id
1 'polypeptide(L)'
;MTASTPLDFRKIAALVAAAGTLFWFYTFHYIANVPPGDGSGFQWLAVFPLGMVFGAFFLPAWLLVAIGRLPRFTTALGLCGLIAFAIIWSQLLNEFPKS
;
A
#
# COMPACT_ATOMS: atom_id res chain seq x y z
N MET A 1 -4.25 39.53 -0.34
CA MET A 1 -5.09 38.37 -0.71
C MET A 1 -4.16 37.23 -1.09
N THR A 2 -3.96 36.25 -0.20
CA THR A 2 -3.18 35.05 -0.53
C THR A 2 -4.04 34.18 -1.45
N ALA A 3 -3.71 34.15 -2.74
CA ALA A 3 -4.36 33.24 -3.68
C ALA A 3 -4.15 31.80 -3.20
N SER A 4 -5.24 31.06 -2.99
CA SER A 4 -5.19 29.64 -2.65
C SER A 4 -4.59 28.89 -3.84
N THR A 5 -3.44 28.26 -3.63
CA THR A 5 -2.82 27.40 -4.65
C THR A 5 -3.79 26.27 -4.99
N PRO A 6 -4.16 26.06 -6.27
CA PRO A 6 -5.08 25.01 -6.64
C PRO A 6 -4.51 23.64 -6.29
N LEU A 7 -5.40 22.77 -5.79
CA LEU A 7 -5.08 21.44 -5.30
C LEU A 7 -4.56 20.53 -6.44
N ASP A 8 -3.29 20.15 -6.38
CA ASP A 8 -2.64 19.31 -7.39
C ASP A 8 -2.88 17.82 -7.10
N PHE A 9 -3.95 17.30 -7.68
CA PHE A 9 -4.33 15.89 -7.54
C PHE A 9 -3.26 14.91 -8.05
N ARG A 10 -2.38 15.32 -8.97
CA ARG A 10 -1.31 14.43 -9.46
C ARG A 10 -0.26 14.23 -8.36
N LYS A 11 0.10 15.30 -7.65
CA LYS A 11 0.99 15.21 -6.47
C LYS A 11 0.36 14.38 -5.36
N ILE A 12 -0.95 14.52 -5.12
CA ILE A 12 -1.65 13.71 -4.12
C ILE A 12 -1.66 12.24 -4.53
N ALA A 13 -2.02 11.94 -5.77
CA ALA A 13 -1.98 10.58 -6.28
C ALA A 13 -0.57 9.97 -6.16
N ALA A 14 0.47 10.73 -6.49
CA ALA A 14 1.86 10.31 -6.32
C ALA A 14 2.22 10.05 -4.85
N LEU A 15 1.78 10.92 -3.94
CA LEU A 15 2.01 10.77 -2.51
C LEU A 15 1.31 9.52 -1.95
N VAL A 16 0.06 9.29 -2.34
CA VAL A 16 -0.72 8.10 -1.96
C VAL A 16 -0.06 6.83 -2.51
N ALA A 17 0.37 6.85 -3.77
CA ALA A 17 1.07 5.73 -4.40
C ALA A 17 2.39 5.42 -3.67
N ALA A 18 3.17 6.45 -3.35
CA ALA A 18 4.42 6.33 -2.59
C ALA A 18 4.18 5.79 -1.18
N ALA A 19 3.18 6.30 -0.46
CA ALA A 19 2.83 5.83 0.87
C ALA A 19 2.48 4.34 0.88
N GLY A 20 1.65 3.87 -0.05
CA GLY A 20 1.32 2.44 -0.14
C GLY A 20 2.49 1.57 -0.57
N THR A 21 3.39 2.09 -1.41
CA THR A 21 4.63 1.38 -1.79
C THR A 21 5.56 1.21 -0.59
N LEU A 22 5.77 2.28 0.17
CA LEU A 22 6.57 2.24 1.40
C LEU A 22 5.93 1.31 2.45
N PHE A 23 4.61 1.38 2.59
CA PHE A 23 3.89 0.49 3.49
C PHE A 23 4.05 -0.98 3.07
N TRP A 24 3.96 -1.28 1.78
CA TRP A 24 4.20 -2.62 1.27
C TRP A 24 5.62 -3.12 1.61
N PHE A 25 6.66 -2.30 1.39
CA PHE A 25 8.02 -2.64 1.83
C PHE A 25 8.12 -2.86 3.34
N TYR A 26 7.46 -2.01 4.14
CA TYR A 26 7.40 -2.19 5.59
C TYR A 26 6.77 -3.54 5.98
N THR A 27 5.66 -3.93 5.35
CA THR A 27 5.01 -5.22 5.65
C THR A 27 5.92 -6.40 5.31
N PHE A 28 6.65 -6.32 4.20
CA PHE A 28 7.68 -7.29 3.82
C PHE A 28 8.78 -7.39 4.87
N HIS A 29 9.31 -6.24 5.29
CA HIS A 29 10.34 -6.18 6.31
C HIS A 29 9.86 -6.75 7.64
N TYR A 30 8.64 -6.41 8.07
CA TYR A 30 8.05 -6.93 9.29
C TYR A 30 7.94 -8.46 9.23
N ILE A 31 7.32 -9.01 8.18
CA ILE A 31 7.14 -10.47 8.00
C ILE A 31 8.48 -11.20 7.97
N ALA A 32 9.50 -10.63 7.31
CA ALA A 32 10.83 -11.22 7.25
C ALA A 32 11.52 -11.29 8.63
N ASN A 33 11.13 -10.44 9.59
CA ASN A 33 11.66 -10.42 10.95
C ASN A 33 10.75 -11.13 11.97
N VAL A 34 9.58 -11.62 11.57
CA VAL A 34 8.76 -12.48 12.44
C VAL A 34 9.54 -13.77 12.70
N PRO A 35 9.67 -14.22 13.96
CA PRO A 35 10.33 -15.49 14.27
C PRO A 35 9.68 -16.62 13.45
N PRO A 36 10.47 -17.42 12.73
CA PRO A 36 9.93 -18.54 11.98
C PRO A 36 9.26 -19.47 12.99
N GLY A 37 7.93 -19.55 12.95
CA GLY A 37 7.15 -20.31 13.93
C GLY A 37 7.52 -21.79 13.92
N ASP A 38 6.87 -22.56 13.05
CA ASP A 38 7.17 -23.98 12.82
C ASP A 38 8.29 -24.20 11.78
N GLY A 39 8.91 -23.13 11.27
CA GLY A 39 9.94 -23.20 10.23
C GLY A 39 9.44 -23.54 8.82
N SER A 40 8.12 -23.68 8.63
CA SER A 40 7.50 -24.05 7.34
C SER A 40 7.58 -22.96 6.26
N GLY A 41 7.85 -21.71 6.65
CA GLY A 41 7.76 -20.55 5.78
C GLY A 41 6.33 -20.10 5.47
N PHE A 42 5.31 -20.64 6.14
CA PHE A 42 3.90 -20.21 5.96
C PHE A 42 3.69 -18.70 6.19
N GLN A 43 4.58 -18.04 6.94
CA GLN A 43 4.59 -16.57 7.08
C GLN A 43 4.68 -15.84 5.73
N TRP A 44 5.28 -16.45 4.71
CA TRP A 44 5.35 -15.87 3.36
C TRP A 44 4.01 -15.94 2.61
N LEU A 45 3.03 -16.74 3.05
CA LEU A 45 1.68 -16.66 2.49
C LEU A 45 1.02 -15.32 2.80
N ALA A 46 1.36 -14.67 3.90
CA ALA A 46 0.87 -13.32 4.23
C ALA A 46 1.32 -12.27 3.20
N VAL A 47 2.42 -12.52 2.50
CA VAL A 47 2.95 -11.63 1.46
C VAL A 47 2.09 -11.65 0.20
N PHE A 48 1.43 -12.78 -0.13
CA PHE A 48 0.58 -12.89 -1.32
C PHE A 48 -0.59 -11.88 -1.35
N PRO A 49 -1.47 -11.82 -0.33
CA PRO A 49 -2.59 -10.86 -0.33
C PRO A 49 -2.11 -9.41 -0.32
N LEU A 50 -1.02 -9.11 0.40
CA LEU A 50 -0.41 -7.78 0.42
C LEU A 50 0.18 -7.40 -0.95
N GLY A 51 0.85 -8.34 -1.62
CA GLY A 51 1.35 -8.18 -2.99
C GLY A 51 0.23 -8.01 -4.01
N MET A 52 -0.89 -8.70 -3.87
CA MET A 52 -2.07 -8.53 -4.73
C MET A 52 -2.67 -7.13 -4.60
N VAL A 53 -2.80 -6.59 -3.38
CA VAL A 53 -3.26 -5.20 -3.18
C VAL A 53 -2.28 -4.21 -3.81
N PHE A 54 -0.98 -4.40 -3.60
CA PHE A 54 0.04 -3.57 -4.24
C PHE A 54 -0.09 -3.58 -5.78
N GLY A 55 -0.16 -4.78 -6.36
CA GLY A 55 -0.27 -4.99 -7.80
C GLY A 55 -1.56 -4.44 -8.41
N ALA A 56 -2.69 -4.54 -7.71
CA ALA A 56 -3.99 -4.12 -8.22
C ALA A 56 -4.25 -2.61 -8.07
N PHE A 57 -3.72 -1.97 -7.02
CA PHE A 57 -4.05 -0.57 -6.71
C PHE A 57 -2.88 0.39 -6.92
N PHE A 58 -1.69 0.04 -6.46
CA PHE A 58 -0.56 0.97 -6.38
C PHE A 58 0.29 0.98 -7.65
N LEU A 59 0.49 -0.18 -8.27
CA LEU A 59 1.16 -0.28 -9.58
C LEU A 59 0.39 0.50 -10.68
N PRO A 60 -0.93 0.33 -10.84
CA PRO A 60 -1.71 1.14 -11.77
C PRO A 60 -1.73 2.62 -11.38
N ALA A 61 -1.74 2.93 -10.08
CA ALA A 61 -1.68 4.32 -9.63
C ALA A 61 -0.37 5.01 -10.05
N TRP A 62 0.77 4.33 -9.90
CA TRP A 62 2.06 4.84 -10.40
C TRP A 62 2.06 5.06 -11.91
N LEU A 63 1.50 4.11 -12.68
CA LEU A 63 1.41 4.23 -14.13
C LEU A 63 0.56 5.45 -14.54
N LEU A 64 -0.60 5.64 -13.92
CA LEU A 64 -1.50 6.76 -14.20
C LEU A 64 -0.89 8.11 -13.80
N VAL A 65 -0.17 8.17 -12.67
CA VAL A 65 0.60 9.35 -12.25
C VAL A 65 1.69 9.69 -13.27
N ALA A 66 2.43 8.68 -13.76
CA ALA A 66 3.51 8.86 -14.73
C ALA A 66 2.98 9.39 -16.07
N ILE A 67 1.88 8.81 -16.58
CA ILE A 67 1.20 9.26 -17.80
C ILE A 67 0.50 10.62 -17.61
N GLY A 68 0.25 11.03 -16.36
CA GLY A 68 -0.39 12.30 -16.04
C GLY A 68 -1.89 12.33 -16.37
N ARG A 69 -2.53 11.16 -16.42
CA ARG A 69 -3.95 11.02 -16.77
C ARG A 69 -4.82 10.73 -15.54
N LEU A 70 -6.02 11.30 -15.54
CA LEU A 70 -7.07 11.05 -14.55
C LEU A 70 -6.57 11.12 -13.08
N PRO A 71 -5.92 12.23 -12.65
CA PRO A 71 -5.29 12.29 -11.33
C PRO A 71 -6.29 12.12 -10.17
N ARG A 72 -7.55 12.52 -10.35
CA ARG A 72 -8.62 12.30 -9.37
C ARG A 72 -8.98 10.81 -9.21
N PHE A 73 -9.15 10.11 -10.33
CA PHE A 73 -9.41 8.66 -10.31
C PHE A 73 -8.24 7.91 -9.68
N THR A 74 -7.02 8.33 -10.03
CA THR A 74 -5.78 7.75 -9.49
C THR A 74 -5.68 7.94 -7.99
N THR A 75 -6.07 9.12 -7.50
CA THR A 75 -6.16 9.40 -6.06
C THR A 75 -7.19 8.48 -5.38
N ALA A 76 -8.40 8.36 -5.94
CA ALA A 76 -9.44 7.50 -5.39
C ALA A 76 -9.00 6.02 -5.36
N LEU A 77 -8.41 5.53 -6.45
CA LEU A 77 -7.89 4.17 -6.55
C LEU A 77 -6.80 3.91 -5.49
N GLY A 78 -5.85 4.82 -5.35
CA GLY A 78 -4.80 4.71 -4.34
C GLY A 78 -5.34 4.74 -2.90
N LEU A 79 -6.34 5.57 -2.62
CA LEU A 79 -7.00 5.61 -1.30
C LEU A 79 -7.75 4.31 -1.00
N CYS A 80 -8.47 3.74 -1.98
CA CYS A 80 -9.08 2.43 -1.84
C CYS A 80 -8.04 1.35 -1.55
N GLY A 81 -6.91 1.39 -2.25
CA GLY A 81 -5.77 0.50 -2.01
C GLY A 81 -5.22 0.63 -0.59
N LEU A 82 -5.10 1.85 -0.05
CA LEU A 82 -4.62 2.07 1.31
C LEU A 82 -5.57 1.49 2.36
N ILE A 83 -6.88 1.67 2.16
CA ILE A 83 -7.90 1.10 3.06
C ILE A 83 -7.83 -0.43 3.03
N ALA A 84 -7.76 -1.03 1.83
CA ALA A 84 -7.61 -2.48 1.68
C ALA A 84 -6.32 -2.97 2.38
N PHE A 85 -5.20 -2.26 2.19
CA PHE A 85 -3.95 -2.57 2.87
C PHE A 85 -4.07 -2.54 4.38
N ALA A 86 -4.68 -1.50 4.94
CA ALA A 86 -4.83 -1.33 6.37
C ALA A 86 -5.68 -2.46 6.98
N ILE A 87 -6.77 -2.84 6.31
CA ILE A 87 -7.64 -3.94 6.75
C ILE A 87 -6.86 -5.26 6.76
N ILE A 88 -6.26 -5.65 5.63
CA ILE A 88 -5.52 -6.92 5.53
C ILE A 88 -4.35 -6.94 6.52
N TRP A 89 -3.63 -5.84 6.65
CA TRP A 89 -2.53 -5.75 7.60
C TRP A 89 -2.99 -5.88 9.04
N SER A 90 -4.11 -5.25 9.41
CA SER A 90 -4.67 -5.39 10.76
C SER A 90 -5.10 -6.83 11.07
N GLN A 91 -5.60 -7.56 10.06
CA GLN A 91 -5.96 -8.98 10.20
C GLN A 91 -4.71 -9.82 10.44
N LEU A 92 -3.66 -9.63 9.62
CA LEU A 92 -2.39 -10.33 9.77
C LEU A 92 -1.71 -10.05 11.12
N LEU A 93 -1.72 -8.80 11.58
CA LEU A 93 -1.18 -8.43 12.90
C LEU A 93 -1.87 -9.14 14.07
N ASN A 94 -3.16 -9.49 13.93
CA ASN A 94 -3.88 -10.25 14.95
C ASN A 94 -3.55 -11.75 14.92
N GLU A 95 -3.08 -12.25 13.77
CA GLU A 95 -2.67 -13.65 13.59
C GLU A 95 -1.21 -13.89 14.01
N PHE A 96 -0.34 -12.87 13.92
CA PHE A 96 1.04 -13.02 14.34
C PHE A 96 1.16 -13.24 15.86
N PRO A 97 2.04 -14.14 16.29
CA PRO A 97 2.28 -14.37 17.70
C PRO A 97 2.75 -13.08 18.36
N LYS A 98 2.04 -12.65 19.41
CA LYS A 98 2.45 -11.52 20.24
C LYS A 98 3.64 -12.00 21.08
N SER A 99 4.77 -11.29 20.95
CA SER A 99 5.98 -11.51 21.75
C SER A 99 5.68 -11.45 23.24
#